data_AF-A0A821ZF69-F1
#
_entry.id   AF-A0A821ZF69-F1
#
_cell.length_a   1.000
_cell.length_b   1.000
_cell.length_c   1.000
_cell.angle_alpha   90.00
_cell.angle_beta   90.00
_cell.angle_gamma   90.00
#
_symmetry.space_group_name_H-M   'P 1'
#
loop_
_entity.id
_entity.type
_entity.pdbx_description
1 polymer ?
#
loop_
_entity_poly.entity_id
_entity_poly.type
_entity_poly.pdbx_seq_one_letter_code
_entity_poly.pdbx_strand_id
1 'polypeptide(L)'
;MKFGRLVLDRNSENYHRDVEQVAFSPSNLVPGIEPGPDPLLLFRCFLYRDTRTKNSYTQLLYTRPDLTCNEKLQPLQGYLARKSHSRHENQLPPDAEYVQAREFYLQGLNNDERTHLHYNIAKAFRSVTRSDIKLRFLVACYKIHSEYARDILTFDQVEQTVRTLQDKHTVDHVNGYEPYNLNQS
;
A
#
# COMPACT_ATOMS: atom_id res chain seq x y z
N MET A 1 15.56 -10.31 -18.39
CA MET A 1 16.22 -11.63 -18.24
C MET A 1 15.37 -12.49 -17.31
N LYS A 2 15.14 -13.77 -17.65
CA LYS A 2 14.31 -14.71 -16.87
C LYS A 2 15.20 -15.75 -16.21
N PHE A 3 15.05 -15.95 -14.89
CA PHE A 3 15.93 -16.83 -14.10
C PHE A 3 15.29 -18.16 -13.66
N GLY A 4 13.96 -18.31 -13.74
CA GLY A 4 13.28 -19.53 -13.32
C GLY A 4 11.75 -19.46 -13.34
N ARG A 5 11.09 -20.43 -12.69
CA ARG A 5 9.64 -20.51 -12.49
C ARG A 5 9.34 -21.10 -11.10
N LEU A 6 8.56 -20.38 -10.29
CA LEU A 6 7.98 -20.90 -9.05
C LEU A 6 6.63 -21.56 -9.36
N VAL A 7 6.38 -22.76 -8.84
CA VAL A 7 5.11 -23.49 -8.97
C VAL A 7 4.59 -23.80 -7.57
N LEU A 8 3.34 -23.46 -7.29
CA LEU A 8 2.65 -23.77 -6.04
C LEU A 8 1.66 -24.89 -6.32
N ASP A 9 1.98 -26.12 -5.87
CA ASP A 9 1.25 -27.36 -6.22
C ASP A 9 0.52 -28.00 -5.03
N ARG A 10 0.67 -27.45 -3.81
CA ARG A 10 0.10 -28.01 -2.58
C ARG A 10 -0.47 -26.92 -1.67
N ASN A 11 -1.57 -27.25 -1.02
CA ASN A 11 -2.17 -26.46 0.05
C ASN A 11 -1.60 -26.87 1.41
N SER A 12 -1.71 -25.98 2.40
CA SER A 12 -1.33 -26.28 3.78
C SER A 12 -2.26 -27.31 4.42
N GLU A 13 -1.69 -28.23 5.20
CA GLU A 13 -2.44 -29.19 6.02
C GLU A 13 -2.89 -28.59 7.35
N ASN A 14 -2.10 -27.65 7.90
CA ASN A 14 -2.43 -26.92 9.12
C ASN A 14 -2.12 -25.44 8.96
N TYR A 15 -3.17 -24.64 8.81
CA TYR A 15 -3.06 -23.20 8.55
C TYR A 15 -2.30 -22.44 9.64
N HIS A 16 -2.57 -22.73 10.92
CA HIS A 16 -1.88 -22.06 12.03
C HIS A 16 -0.37 -22.35 12.00
N ARG A 17 0.00 -23.62 11.82
CA ARG A 17 1.40 -24.04 11.79
C ARG A 17 2.14 -23.56 10.54
N ASP A 18 1.53 -23.68 9.37
CA ASP A 18 2.24 -23.48 8.10
C ASP A 18 2.11 -22.04 7.55
N VAL A 19 1.01 -21.33 7.85
CA VAL A 19 0.75 -19.98 7.32
C VAL A 19 0.89 -18.91 8.41
N GLU A 20 0.33 -19.12 9.60
CA GLU A 20 0.39 -18.08 10.64
C GLU A 20 1.75 -18.02 11.35
N GLN A 21 2.42 -19.17 11.48
CA GLN A 21 3.74 -19.25 12.13
C GLN A 21 4.92 -19.10 11.16
N VAL A 22 4.69 -19.04 9.84
CA VAL A 22 5.77 -18.84 8.87
C VAL A 22 6.41 -17.46 9.06
N ALA A 23 7.73 -17.39 8.93
CA ALA A 23 8.47 -16.16 9.16
C ALA A 23 9.45 -15.88 8.00
N PHE A 24 9.15 -14.84 7.21
CA PHE A 24 10.01 -14.35 6.11
C PHE A 24 10.87 -13.16 6.53
N SER A 25 12.16 -13.13 6.14
CA SER A 25 13.10 -12.07 6.52
C SER A 25 14.08 -11.87 5.38
N PRO A 26 14.32 -10.62 4.94
CA PRO A 26 15.30 -10.33 3.90
C PRO A 26 16.75 -10.58 4.35
N SER A 27 16.99 -10.79 5.65
CA SER A 27 18.32 -11.16 6.19
C SER A 27 18.67 -12.63 5.98
N ASN A 28 17.70 -13.48 5.62
CA ASN A 28 17.91 -14.91 5.41
C ASN A 28 18.41 -15.15 3.98
N LEU A 29 19.64 -14.71 3.70
CA LEU A 29 20.28 -14.81 2.39
C LEU A 29 21.12 -16.08 2.27
N VAL A 30 21.31 -16.56 1.04
CA VAL A 30 22.20 -17.67 0.71
C VAL A 30 23.57 -17.14 0.27
N PRO A 31 24.67 -17.91 0.42
CA PRO A 31 25.98 -17.51 -0.09
C PRO A 31 25.92 -17.06 -1.55
N GLY A 32 26.53 -15.92 -1.85
CA GLY A 32 26.49 -15.29 -3.18
C GLY A 32 25.41 -14.21 -3.36
N ILE A 33 24.54 -13.99 -2.38
CA ILE A 33 23.59 -12.87 -2.35
C ILE A 33 23.84 -12.03 -1.10
N GLU A 34 24.00 -10.72 -1.28
CA GLU A 34 24.30 -9.77 -0.20
C GLU A 34 23.34 -8.57 -0.28
N PRO A 35 23.01 -7.93 0.86
CA PRO A 35 22.16 -6.75 0.86
C PRO A 35 22.92 -5.55 0.28
N GLY A 36 22.29 -4.83 -0.64
CA GLY A 36 22.81 -3.55 -1.13
C GLY A 36 22.77 -2.45 -0.05
N PRO A 37 23.45 -1.31 -0.28
CA PRO A 37 23.51 -0.19 0.65
C PRO A 37 22.23 0.68 0.66
N ASP A 38 21.05 0.06 0.57
CA ASP A 38 19.75 0.73 0.67
C ASP A 38 19.36 0.88 2.16
N PRO A 39 19.19 2.12 2.67
CA PRO A 39 18.70 2.40 4.02
C PRO A 39 17.44 1.65 4.43
N LEU A 40 16.46 1.51 3.54
CA LEU A 40 15.19 0.84 3.81
C LEU A 40 15.38 -0.67 3.88
N LEU A 41 16.16 -1.24 2.96
CA LEU A 41 16.49 -2.67 2.99
C LEU A 41 17.22 -3.06 4.27
N LEU A 42 18.27 -2.31 4.65
CA LEU A 42 19.04 -2.57 5.86
C LEU A 42 18.18 -2.48 7.13
N PHE A 43 17.27 -1.50 7.19
CA PHE A 43 16.35 -1.36 8.30
C PHE A 43 15.36 -2.54 8.37
N ARG A 44 14.85 -3.01 7.23
CA ARG A 44 13.97 -4.20 7.16
C ARG A 44 14.70 -5.47 7.60
N CYS A 45 15.97 -5.64 7.23
CA CYS A 45 16.79 -6.75 7.68
C CYS A 45 16.86 -6.87 9.22
N PHE A 46 16.94 -5.72 9.89
CA PHE A 46 16.89 -5.66 11.35
C PHE A 46 15.47 -5.92 11.90
N LEU A 47 14.46 -5.18 11.43
CA LEU A 47 13.10 -5.23 11.98
C LEU A 47 12.43 -6.61 11.90
N TYR A 48 12.57 -7.29 10.76
CA TYR A 48 11.91 -8.59 10.55
C TYR A 48 12.51 -9.70 11.43
N ARG A 49 13.74 -9.51 11.93
CA ARG A 49 14.37 -10.42 12.89
C ARG A 49 13.94 -10.11 14.33
N ASP A 50 13.89 -8.82 14.69
CA ASP A 50 13.48 -8.38 16.03
C ASP A 50 12.02 -8.76 16.36
N THR A 51 11.10 -8.52 15.42
CA THR A 51 9.67 -8.83 15.57
C THR A 51 9.38 -10.31 15.85
N ARG A 52 10.22 -11.21 15.35
CA ARG A 52 10.10 -12.65 15.64
C ARG A 52 10.53 -13.02 17.05
N THR A 53 11.57 -12.36 17.55
CA THR A 53 12.20 -12.73 18.82
C THR A 53 11.28 -12.42 20.01
N LYS A 54 10.41 -11.42 19.85
CA LYS A 54 9.37 -11.05 20.83
C LYS A 54 8.20 -12.05 20.91
N ASN A 55 7.98 -12.86 19.88
CA ASN A 55 6.87 -13.81 19.80
C ASN A 55 7.37 -15.26 20.04
N SER A 56 8.19 -15.45 21.09
CA SER A 56 8.98 -16.64 21.40
C SER A 56 8.18 -17.90 21.78
N TYR A 57 7.35 -18.38 20.85
CA TYR A 57 6.85 -19.77 20.81
C TYR A 57 7.41 -20.56 19.61
N THR A 58 8.21 -19.92 18.75
CA THR A 58 8.72 -20.48 17.48
C THR A 58 10.07 -21.20 17.63
N GLN A 59 10.19 -22.12 18.58
CA GLN A 59 11.16 -23.22 18.52
C GLN A 59 10.64 -24.38 17.64
N LEU A 60 9.64 -24.12 16.79
CA LEU A 60 8.97 -25.15 16.00
C LEU A 60 9.80 -25.56 14.79
N LEU A 61 9.81 -26.87 14.57
CA LEU A 61 10.78 -27.67 13.83
C LEU A 61 10.89 -27.36 12.32
N TYR A 62 10.06 -26.46 11.75
CA TYR A 62 9.90 -26.32 10.30
C TYR A 62 10.73 -25.20 9.67
N THR A 63 11.11 -24.16 10.42
CA THR A 63 12.04 -23.11 9.92
C THR A 63 13.51 -23.51 10.08
N ARG A 64 13.77 -24.75 10.54
CA ARG A 64 15.13 -25.28 10.62
C ARG A 64 15.63 -25.50 9.19
N PRO A 65 16.72 -24.85 8.77
CA PRO A 65 17.34 -25.21 7.50
C PRO A 65 17.70 -26.71 7.55
N ASP A 66 17.41 -27.46 6.49
CA ASP A 66 17.76 -28.89 6.31
C ASP A 66 19.29 -29.13 6.19
N LEU A 67 20.08 -28.13 6.56
CA LEU A 67 21.53 -28.17 6.52
C LEU A 67 22.02 -28.34 7.95
N THR A 68 22.97 -29.26 8.12
CA THR A 68 23.80 -29.47 9.32
C THR A 68 24.62 -28.21 9.67
N CYS A 69 23.93 -27.11 9.97
CA CYS A 69 24.51 -25.81 10.23
C CYS A 69 24.99 -25.77 11.69
N ASN A 70 26.27 -26.08 11.89
CA ASN A 70 27.00 -25.88 13.14
C ASN A 70 27.64 -24.48 13.24
N GLU A 71 27.11 -23.48 12.51
CA GLU A 71 27.64 -22.12 12.60
C GLU A 71 26.97 -21.33 13.73
N LYS A 72 27.81 -20.84 14.65
CA LYS A 72 27.42 -19.87 15.66
C LYS A 72 26.89 -18.63 14.95
N LEU A 73 25.66 -18.22 15.27
CA LEU A 73 25.06 -16.96 14.84
C LEU A 73 26.05 -15.82 15.11
N GLN A 74 26.74 -15.32 14.07
CA GLN A 74 27.54 -14.12 14.22
C GLN A 74 26.58 -12.94 14.39
N PRO A 75 26.75 -12.10 15.44
CA PRO A 75 26.01 -10.85 15.52
C PRO A 75 26.34 -10.03 14.28
N LEU A 76 25.32 -9.46 13.62
CA LEU A 76 25.55 -8.46 12.59
C LEU A 76 26.17 -7.23 13.27
N GLN A 77 27.49 -7.21 13.38
CA GLN A 77 28.23 -6.14 14.05
C GLN A 77 28.18 -4.88 13.17
N GLY A 78 27.52 -3.85 13.69
CA GLY A 78 27.91 -2.44 13.55
C GLY A 78 28.08 -1.88 12.13
N TYR A 79 26.98 -1.68 11.40
CA TYR A 79 26.95 -0.78 10.22
C TYR A 79 25.99 0.42 10.39
N LEU A 80 25.56 0.72 11.62
CA LEU A 80 24.61 1.82 11.88
C LEU A 80 25.26 3.20 12.05
N ALA A 81 26.57 3.34 11.89
CA ALA A 81 27.23 4.64 11.84
C ALA A 81 27.17 5.23 10.42
N ARG A 82 26.08 5.93 10.10
CA ARG A 82 25.93 6.65 8.82
C ARG A 82 26.67 7.99 8.84
N LYS A 83 27.49 8.25 7.82
CA LYS A 83 27.74 9.62 7.34
C LYS A 83 26.44 10.12 6.70
N SER A 84 26.06 11.38 6.95
CA SER A 84 24.83 11.94 6.36
C SER A 84 24.90 11.90 4.83
N HIS A 85 23.85 11.36 4.20
CA HIS A 85 23.72 11.32 2.73
C HIS A 85 23.27 12.66 2.12
N SER A 86 23.33 13.76 2.87
CA SER A 86 22.94 15.12 2.43
C SER A 86 23.63 15.59 1.15
N ARG A 87 24.74 14.95 0.72
CA ARG A 87 25.51 15.36 -0.46
C ARG A 87 24.81 15.09 -1.81
N HIS A 88 23.80 14.21 -1.87
CA HIS A 88 23.13 13.86 -3.14
C HIS A 88 21.75 14.50 -3.31
N GLU A 89 21.18 15.07 -2.24
CA GLU A 89 19.86 15.71 -2.28
C GLU A 89 19.91 17.05 -3.03
N ASN A 90 21.05 17.75 -2.95
CA ASN A 90 21.25 19.05 -3.61
C ASN A 90 21.56 18.97 -5.12
N GLN A 91 21.66 17.77 -5.70
CA GLN A 91 21.92 17.59 -7.15
C GLN A 91 20.68 17.16 -7.93
N LEU A 92 19.59 16.83 -7.24
CA LEU A 92 18.35 16.43 -7.88
C LEU A 92 17.55 17.68 -8.28
N PRO A 93 16.86 17.64 -9.42
CA PRO A 93 15.87 18.65 -9.77
C PRO A 93 14.90 18.90 -8.60
N PRO A 94 14.43 20.13 -8.36
CA PRO A 94 13.46 20.43 -7.29
C PRO A 94 12.16 19.63 -7.37
N ASP A 95 11.88 19.01 -8.51
CA ASP A 95 10.71 18.19 -8.82
C ASP A 95 11.03 16.70 -8.99
N ALA A 96 12.25 16.25 -8.67
CA ALA A 96 12.71 14.87 -8.87
C ALA A 96 11.81 13.82 -8.21
N GLU A 97 11.20 14.14 -7.07
CA GLU A 97 10.25 13.27 -6.36
C GLU A 97 9.00 12.93 -7.19
N TYR A 98 8.65 13.76 -8.18
CA TYR A 98 7.43 13.61 -8.98
C TYR A 98 7.68 13.02 -10.37
N VAL A 99 8.93 12.97 -10.84
CA VAL A 99 9.26 12.55 -12.22
C VAL A 99 8.80 11.12 -12.48
N GLN A 100 9.19 10.17 -11.63
CA GLN A 100 8.82 8.76 -11.80
C GLN A 100 7.29 8.55 -11.71
N ALA A 101 6.63 9.25 -10.78
CA ALA A 101 5.19 9.18 -10.64
C ALA A 101 4.46 9.76 -11.86
N ARG A 102 5.01 10.81 -12.47
CA ARG A 102 4.49 11.43 -13.69
C ARG A 102 4.63 10.49 -14.89
N GLU A 103 5.81 9.90 -15.06
CA GLU A 103 6.04 8.92 -16.12
C GLU A 103 5.11 7.72 -16.00
N PHE A 104 4.95 7.18 -14.78
CA PHE A 104 4.00 6.11 -14.52
C PHE A 104 2.55 6.52 -14.85
N TYR A 105 2.14 7.74 -14.48
CA TYR A 105 0.79 8.22 -14.77
C TYR A 105 0.52 8.41 -16.27
N LEU A 106 1.50 8.96 -17.01
CA LEU A 106 1.36 9.28 -18.43
C LEU A 106 1.53 8.06 -19.35
N GLN A 107 2.54 7.23 -19.05
CA GLN A 107 2.98 6.14 -19.93
C GLN A 107 2.63 4.77 -19.36
N GLY A 108 2.55 4.64 -18.04
CA GLY A 108 2.29 3.38 -17.35
C GLY A 108 0.82 3.01 -17.22
N LEU A 109 -0.10 3.97 -17.37
CA LEU A 109 -1.54 3.75 -17.17
C LEU A 109 -2.38 4.09 -18.41
N ASN A 110 -3.27 3.17 -18.75
CA ASN A 110 -4.34 3.37 -19.72
C ASN A 110 -5.41 4.34 -19.17
N ASN A 111 -6.24 4.91 -20.05
CA ASN A 111 -7.28 5.87 -19.65
C ASN A 111 -8.28 5.27 -18.65
N ASP A 112 -8.65 4.00 -18.82
CA ASP A 112 -9.57 3.29 -17.91
C ASP A 112 -8.92 3.07 -16.53
N GLU A 113 -7.64 2.72 -16.49
CA GLU A 113 -6.89 2.54 -15.26
C GLU A 113 -6.72 3.87 -14.51
N ARG A 114 -6.49 4.97 -15.23
CA ARG A 114 -6.49 6.32 -14.66
C ARG A 114 -7.85 6.69 -14.08
N THR A 115 -8.93 6.34 -14.77
CA THR A 115 -10.30 6.56 -14.29
C THR A 115 -10.55 5.81 -12.97
N HIS A 116 -10.17 4.54 -12.90
CA HIS A 116 -10.25 3.76 -11.66
C HIS A 116 -9.37 4.31 -10.54
N LEU A 117 -8.16 4.78 -10.87
CA LEU A 117 -7.26 5.42 -9.91
C LEU A 117 -7.90 6.68 -9.31
N HIS A 118 -8.44 7.57 -10.15
CA HIS A 118 -9.11 8.79 -9.70
C HIS A 118 -10.34 8.47 -8.84
N TYR A 119 -11.15 7.51 -9.25
CA TYR A 119 -12.31 7.04 -8.48
C TYR A 119 -11.91 6.52 -7.09
N ASN A 120 -10.87 5.68 -7.01
CA ASN A 120 -10.41 5.12 -5.74
C ASN A 120 -9.90 6.21 -4.78
N ILE A 121 -9.20 7.21 -5.31
CA ILE A 121 -8.71 8.36 -4.51
C ILE A 121 -9.89 9.21 -4.03
N ALA A 122 -10.83 9.56 -4.92
CA ALA A 122 -12.02 10.32 -4.56
C ALA A 122 -12.85 9.58 -3.49
N LYS A 123 -12.98 8.25 -3.61
CA LYS A 123 -13.62 7.41 -2.60
C LYS A 123 -12.89 7.46 -1.25
N ALA A 124 -11.57 7.42 -1.24
CA ALA A 124 -10.77 7.55 -0.01
C ALA A 124 -10.90 8.94 0.63
N PHE A 125 -11.11 10.00 -0.17
CA PHE A 125 -11.33 11.35 0.33
C PHE A 125 -12.65 11.50 1.10
N ARG A 126 -13.62 10.59 0.92
CA ARG A 126 -14.88 10.60 1.67
C ARG A 126 -14.65 10.54 3.19
N SER A 127 -13.72 9.72 3.66
CA SER A 127 -13.46 9.57 5.10
C SER A 127 -12.63 10.71 5.69
N VAL A 128 -12.09 11.59 4.85
CA VAL A 128 -11.25 12.70 5.30
C VAL A 128 -12.12 13.94 5.52
N THR A 129 -12.37 14.29 6.79
CA THR A 129 -13.12 15.50 7.16
C THR A 129 -12.31 16.77 6.94
N ARG A 130 -10.99 16.68 7.15
CA ARG A 130 -10.05 17.81 7.11
C ARG A 130 -9.71 18.23 5.68
N SER A 131 -10.17 19.41 5.28
CA SER A 131 -9.96 19.97 3.94
C SER A 131 -8.49 20.33 3.67
N ASP A 132 -7.71 20.69 4.70
CA ASP A 132 -6.29 21.00 4.56
C ASP A 132 -5.45 19.79 4.14
N ILE A 133 -5.81 18.60 4.61
CA ILE A 133 -5.17 17.34 4.19
C ILE A 133 -5.46 17.05 2.72
N LYS A 134 -6.73 17.19 2.30
CA LYS A 134 -7.14 17.01 0.90
C LYS A 134 -6.39 17.97 -0.02
N LEU A 135 -6.29 19.24 0.37
CA LEU A 135 -5.62 20.27 -0.41
C LEU A 135 -4.13 19.96 -0.57
N ARG A 136 -3.43 19.62 0.53
CA ARG A 136 -2.00 19.27 0.47
C ARG A 136 -1.73 18.07 -0.43
N PHE A 137 -2.59 17.06 -0.38
CA PHE A 137 -2.49 15.91 -1.27
C PHE A 137 -2.73 16.30 -2.74
N LEU A 138 -3.78 17.08 -3.02
CA LEU A 138 -4.08 17.53 -4.38
C LEU A 138 -2.98 18.40 -4.97
N VAL A 139 -2.31 19.22 -4.16
CA VAL A 139 -1.12 19.98 -4.58
C VAL A 139 0.01 19.05 -5.00
N ALA A 140 0.23 17.94 -4.29
CA ALA A 140 1.21 16.94 -4.70
C ALA A 140 0.82 16.27 -6.04
N CYS A 141 -0.45 15.89 -6.21
CA CYS A 141 -0.95 15.37 -7.48
C CYS A 141 -0.80 16.39 -8.63
N TYR A 142 -1.02 17.67 -8.36
CA TYR A 142 -0.86 18.73 -9.36
C TYR A 142 0.60 18.88 -9.81
N LYS A 143 1.57 18.73 -8.91
CA LYS A 143 2.99 18.69 -9.26
C LYS A 143 3.35 17.49 -10.14
N ILE A 144 2.63 16.37 -10.00
CA ILE A 144 2.77 15.21 -10.89
C ILE A 144 2.20 15.55 -12.26
N HIS A 145 0.91 15.90 -12.35
CA HIS A 145 0.27 16.30 -13.60
C HIS A 145 -0.99 17.14 -13.33
N SER A 146 -1.27 18.13 -14.18
CA SER A 146 -2.40 19.05 -13.99
C SER A 146 -3.76 18.34 -14.10
N GLU A 147 -3.90 17.38 -15.01
CA GLU A 147 -5.13 16.59 -15.19
C GLU A 147 -5.37 15.64 -14.01
N TYR A 148 -4.31 15.14 -13.38
CA TYR A 148 -4.42 14.17 -12.29
C TYR A 148 -5.21 14.75 -11.10
N ALA A 149 -4.86 15.96 -10.66
CA ALA A 149 -5.60 16.62 -9.58
C ALA A 149 -7.02 17.04 -10.00
N ARG A 150 -7.20 17.46 -11.26
CA ARG A 150 -8.50 17.91 -11.79
C ARG A 150 -9.52 16.78 -11.82
N ASP A 151 -9.11 15.62 -12.32
CA ASP A 151 -10.02 14.50 -12.51
C ASP A 151 -10.47 13.91 -11.18
N ILE A 152 -9.57 13.84 -10.19
CA ILE A 152 -9.92 13.46 -8.80
C ILE A 152 -11.02 14.36 -8.24
N LEU A 153 -10.87 15.68 -8.39
CA LEU A 153 -11.85 16.66 -7.91
C LEU A 153 -13.19 16.53 -8.65
N THR A 154 -13.14 16.26 -9.95
CA THR A 154 -14.34 16.05 -10.76
C THR A 154 -15.15 14.87 -10.23
N PHE A 155 -14.48 13.73 -9.95
CA PHE A 155 -15.15 12.58 -9.36
C PHE A 155 -15.73 12.86 -7.96
N ASP A 156 -14.99 13.56 -7.09
CA ASP A 156 -15.49 13.92 -5.75
C ASP A 156 -16.73 14.82 -5.82
N GLN A 157 -16.74 15.80 -6.73
CA GLN A 157 -17.90 16.68 -6.94
C GLN A 157 -19.11 15.92 -7.49
N VAL A 158 -18.91 15.10 -8.52
CA VAL A 158 -19.99 14.28 -9.11
C VAL A 158 -20.60 13.35 -8.06
N GLU A 159 -19.78 12.66 -7.27
CA GLU A 159 -20.25 11.80 -6.18
C GLU A 159 -21.05 12.56 -5.11
N GLN A 160 -20.58 13.76 -4.71
CA GLN A 160 -21.33 14.60 -3.77
C GLN A 160 -22.69 14.99 -4.34
N THR A 161 -22.75 15.38 -5.62
CA THR A 161 -24.03 15.72 -6.27
C THR A 161 -24.98 14.53 -6.34
N VAL A 162 -24.51 13.34 -6.74
CA VAL A 162 -25.33 12.12 -6.79
C VAL A 162 -25.93 11.79 -5.43
N ARG A 163 -25.16 11.92 -4.34
CA ARG A 163 -25.68 11.71 -2.98
C ARG A 163 -26.77 12.71 -2.62
N THR A 164 -26.56 14.00 -2.88
CA THR A 164 -27.59 15.00 -2.61
C THR A 164 -28.88 14.75 -3.39
N LEU A 165 -28.79 14.16 -4.59
CA LEU A 165 -29.95 13.77 -5.39
C LEU A 165 -30.65 12.53 -4.83
N GLN A 166 -29.88 11.53 -4.38
CA GLN A 166 -30.41 10.33 -3.72
C GLN A 166 -31.12 10.67 -2.39
N ASP A 167 -30.54 11.57 -1.60
CA ASP A 167 -31.15 12.03 -0.35
C ASP A 167 -32.49 12.73 -0.61
N LYS A 168 -32.58 13.57 -1.66
CA LYS A 168 -33.83 14.22 -2.07
C LYS A 168 -34.91 13.21 -2.50
N HIS A 169 -34.56 12.25 -3.36
CA HIS A 169 -35.50 11.20 -3.79
C HIS A 169 -35.97 10.31 -2.64
N THR A 170 -35.15 10.09 -1.61
CA THR A 170 -35.54 9.29 -0.45
C THR A 170 -36.52 10.05 0.46
N VAL A 171 -36.41 11.38 0.54
CA VAL A 171 -37.34 12.24 1.30
C VAL A 171 -38.72 12.32 0.62
N ASP A 172 -38.76 12.31 -0.72
CA ASP A 172 -40.02 12.34 -1.48
C ASP A 172 -40.89 11.09 -1.28
N HIS A 173 -40.31 9.96 -0.85
CA HIS A 173 -41.05 8.74 -0.50
C HIS A 173 -41.57 8.71 0.95
N VAL A 174 -41.14 9.63 1.82
CA VAL A 174 -41.55 9.69 3.23
C VAL A 174 -42.68 10.73 3.46
N ASN A 175 -42.82 11.71 2.56
CA ASN A 175 -43.86 12.75 2.66
C ASN A 175 -44.93 12.60 1.57
N GLY A 176 -45.94 11.76 1.83
CA GLY A 176 -47.26 11.91 1.21
C GLY A 176 -47.78 10.71 0.42
N TYR A 177 -48.29 9.71 1.13
CA TYR A 177 -49.40 8.88 0.64
C TYR A 177 -50.22 8.39 1.85
N GLU A 178 -51.33 9.08 2.14
CA GLU A 178 -52.43 8.45 2.90
C GLU A 178 -53.16 7.48 1.97
N PRO A 179 -53.36 6.20 2.35
CA PRO A 179 -54.11 5.26 1.53
C PRO A 179 -55.60 5.58 1.61
N TYR A 180 -56.21 5.89 0.46
CA TYR A 180 -57.66 6.02 0.32
C TYR A 180 -58.35 4.73 0.78
N ASN A 181 -59.18 4.84 1.83
CA ASN A 181 -60.07 3.79 2.32
C ASN A 181 -61.23 3.59 1.34
N LEU A 182 -61.15 2.59 0.46
CA LEU A 182 -62.26 2.12 -0.36
C LEU A 182 -63.06 1.06 0.43
N ASN A 183 -63.85 1.51 1.42
CA ASN A 183 -64.91 0.72 2.05
C ASN A 183 -66.03 1.66 2.51
N GLN A 184 -66.75 2.24 1.55
CA GLN A 184 -68.09 2.79 1.74
C GLN A 184 -68.91 2.48 0.49
N SER A 185 -69.56 1.31 0.46
CA SER A 185 -70.90 1.04 -0.09
C SER A 185 -71.31 -0.36 0.33
#